data_AF-A7B8J5-F1
#
_entry.id   AF-A7B8J5-F1
#
_cell.length_a   1.000
_cell.length_b   1.000
_cell.length_c   1.000
_cell.angle_alpha   90.00
_cell.angle_beta   90.00
_cell.angle_gamma   90.00
#
_symmetry.space_group_name_H-M   'P 1'
#
loop_
_entity.id
_entity.type
_entity.pdbx_description
1 polymer ?
#
loop_
_entity_poly.entity_id
_entity_poly.type
_entity_poly.pdbx_seq_one_letter_code
_entity_poly.pdbx_strand_id
1 'polypeptide(L)'
;MTFPDENEFDHDMQLILTRKQTKDVKAKPKKFKFIAKSSPFDYLDLYDKKIYTLNFRVVRFAISEDSYESIITNLPKEDFPVEEIKKVYAMRWGIETSFRELKYAIGLCCFHSKKVEYIVNLGR
;
A
#
# COMPACT_ATOMS: atom_id res chain seq x y z
N MET A 1 -1.70 9.46 -14.04
CA MET A 1 -0.77 10.29 -13.24
C MET A 1 0.58 10.18 -13.92
N THR A 2 1.23 11.28 -14.22
CA THR A 2 2.58 11.25 -14.80
C THR A 2 3.53 11.34 -13.61
N PHE A 3 4.32 10.30 -13.38
CA PHE A 3 5.38 10.35 -12.37
C PHE A 3 6.60 11.08 -12.99
N PRO A 4 7.45 11.72 -12.18
CA PRO A 4 8.71 12.28 -12.67
C PRO A 4 9.57 11.16 -13.27
N ASP A 5 10.41 11.51 -14.26
CA ASP A 5 11.45 10.61 -14.80
C ASP A 5 12.66 10.49 -13.85
N GLU A 6 12.58 11.08 -12.66
CA GLU A 6 13.59 10.96 -11.60
C GLU A 6 13.46 9.60 -10.89
N ASN A 7 14.60 8.96 -10.62
CA ASN A 7 14.65 7.62 -10.02
C ASN A 7 14.15 7.59 -8.57
N GLU A 8 14.31 8.70 -7.84
CA GLU A 8 13.80 8.91 -6.47
C GLU A 8 12.92 10.16 -6.47
N PHE A 9 11.80 10.11 -5.74
CA PHE A 9 10.88 11.24 -5.64
C PHE A 9 10.05 11.17 -4.36
N ASP A 10 9.57 12.33 -3.93
CA ASP A 10 8.73 12.48 -2.75
C ASP A 10 7.67 13.56 -2.97
N HIS A 11 6.43 13.12 -3.22
CA HIS A 11 5.34 13.98 -3.65
C HIS A 11 4.06 13.77 -2.87
N ASP A 12 3.47 14.88 -2.45
CA ASP A 12 2.09 14.91 -2.01
C ASP A 12 1.14 14.87 -3.21
N MET A 13 0.21 13.94 -3.17
CA MET A 13 -0.78 13.72 -4.20
C MET A 13 -2.18 13.91 -3.63
N GLN A 14 -3.05 14.45 -4.48
CA GLN A 14 -4.46 14.60 -4.20
C GLN A 14 -5.28 13.91 -5.28
N LEU A 15 -6.21 13.07 -4.85
CA LEU A 15 -7.16 12.38 -5.71
C LEU A 15 -8.59 12.68 -5.24
N ILE A 16 -9.44 13.15 -6.13
CA ILE A 16 -10.84 13.41 -5.82
C ILE A 16 -11.70 12.25 -6.33
N LEU A 17 -12.33 11.53 -5.41
CA LEU A 17 -13.21 10.40 -5.70
C LEU A 17 -14.66 10.89 -5.85
N THR A 18 -15.37 10.37 -6.85
CA THR A 18 -16.80 10.64 -7.03
C THR A 18 -17.55 9.48 -7.67
N ARG A 19 -18.82 9.30 -7.30
CA ARG A 19 -19.75 8.36 -7.96
C ARG A 19 -20.54 9.02 -9.11
N LYS A 20 -20.30 10.31 -9.41
CA LYS A 20 -20.94 11.01 -10.53
C LYS A 20 -20.05 11.03 -11.77
N GLN A 21 -20.64 10.79 -12.93
CA GLN A 21 -19.95 10.82 -14.22
C GLN A 21 -20.42 12.02 -15.06
N THR A 22 -20.16 13.24 -14.59
CA THR A 22 -20.46 14.46 -15.36
C THR A 22 -19.42 14.68 -16.47
N LYS A 23 -19.74 15.53 -17.45
CA LYS A 23 -18.82 15.90 -18.53
C LYS A 23 -17.51 16.50 -17.97
N ASP A 24 -17.60 17.33 -16.94
CA ASP A 24 -16.44 17.95 -16.26
C ASP A 24 -15.52 16.94 -15.57
N VAL A 25 -16.09 15.90 -14.94
CA VAL A 25 -15.33 14.82 -14.29
C VAL A 25 -14.58 14.01 -15.34
N LYS A 26 -15.23 13.68 -16.46
CA LYS A 26 -14.60 12.95 -17.58
C LYS A 26 -13.52 13.77 -18.27
N ALA A 27 -13.68 15.09 -18.35
CA ALA A 27 -12.70 16.00 -18.94
C ALA A 27 -11.41 16.15 -18.10
N LYS A 28 -11.44 15.78 -16.81
CA LYS A 28 -10.31 15.95 -15.88
C LYS A 28 -9.91 14.62 -15.21
N PRO A 29 -9.48 13.60 -15.98
CA PRO A 29 -9.17 12.26 -15.46
C PRO A 29 -7.96 12.23 -14.52
N LYS A 30 -7.07 13.24 -14.58
CA LYS A 30 -5.92 13.36 -13.67
C LYS A 30 -6.32 13.80 -12.25
N LYS A 31 -7.45 14.51 -12.10
CA LYS A 31 -7.91 15.09 -10.82
C LYS A 31 -9.04 14.29 -10.20
N PHE A 32 -9.94 13.77 -11.03
CA PHE A 32 -11.11 13.03 -10.57
C PHE A 32 -11.01 11.54 -10.93
N LYS A 33 -11.27 10.68 -9.95
CA LYS A 33 -11.43 9.25 -10.14
C LYS A 33 -12.86 8.85 -9.87
N PHE A 34 -13.48 8.25 -10.87
CA PHE A 34 -14.81 7.67 -10.71
C PHE A 34 -14.74 6.35 -9.94
N ILE A 35 -15.66 6.16 -9.00
CA ILE A 35 -15.87 4.90 -8.29
C ILE A 35 -17.28 4.38 -8.59
N ALA A 36 -17.38 3.12 -8.99
CA ALA A 36 -18.65 2.47 -9.29
C ALA A 36 -19.49 2.28 -8.02
N LYS A 37 -20.82 2.27 -8.16
CA LYS A 37 -21.71 2.13 -6.99
C LYS A 37 -21.52 0.81 -6.24
N SER A 38 -21.13 -0.24 -6.95
CA SER A 38 -20.85 -1.57 -6.43
C SER A 38 -19.54 -1.67 -5.65
N SER A 39 -18.66 -0.67 -5.75
CA SER A 39 -17.40 -0.68 -5.00
C SER A 39 -17.68 -0.41 -3.52
N PRO A 40 -17.14 -1.24 -2.60
CA PRO A 40 -17.27 -1.02 -1.17
C PRO A 40 -16.44 0.21 -0.79
N PHE A 41 -17.11 1.33 -0.58
CA PHE A 41 -16.49 2.59 -0.17
C PHE A 41 -17.55 3.48 0.50
N ASP A 42 -17.63 3.36 1.83
CA ASP A 42 -18.71 3.93 2.64
C ASP A 42 -18.55 5.44 2.90
N TYR A 43 -17.37 5.99 2.61
CA TYR A 43 -17.07 7.41 2.75
C TYR A 43 -17.59 8.27 1.58
N LEU A 44 -18.31 7.67 0.63
CA LEU A 44 -18.83 8.33 -0.56
C LEU A 44 -20.21 7.79 -0.92
N ASP A 45 -21.21 8.68 -1.00
CA ASP A 45 -22.58 8.36 -1.40
C ASP A 45 -23.03 9.24 -2.60
N LEU A 46 -24.28 9.10 -3.03
CA LEU A 46 -24.83 9.87 -4.16
C LEU A 46 -25.65 11.09 -3.74
N TYR A 47 -26.03 11.18 -2.47
CA TYR A 47 -27.07 12.06 -1.97
C TYR A 47 -26.48 13.21 -1.14
N ASP A 48 -25.57 12.89 -0.22
CA ASP A 48 -24.93 13.79 0.72
C ASP A 48 -23.41 13.88 0.45
N LYS A 49 -22.66 12.79 0.66
CA LYS A 49 -21.20 12.70 0.46
C LYS A 49 -20.82 12.40 -1.00
N LYS A 50 -21.11 13.34 -1.90
CA LYS A 50 -20.93 13.17 -3.35
C LYS A 50 -19.47 13.21 -3.84
N ILE A 51 -18.57 13.74 -3.03
CA ILE A 51 -17.15 13.95 -3.34
C ILE A 51 -16.32 13.58 -2.11
N TYR A 52 -15.24 12.83 -2.32
CA TYR A 52 -14.28 12.49 -1.27
C TYR A 52 -12.87 12.83 -1.74
N THR A 53 -12.16 13.68 -0.99
CA THR A 53 -10.79 14.08 -1.32
C THR A 53 -9.81 13.19 -0.56
N LEU A 54 -9.03 12.40 -1.29
CA LEU A 54 -7.97 11.57 -0.74
C LEU A 54 -6.63 12.30 -0.93
N ASN A 55 -5.99 12.64 0.18
CA ASN A 55 -4.62 13.15 0.20
C ASN A 55 -3.69 12.03 0.65
N PHE A 56 -2.61 11.82 -0.08
CA PHE A 56 -1.61 10.81 0.25
C PHE A 56 -0.26 11.24 -0.32
N ARG A 57 0.80 10.77 0.30
CA ARG A 57 2.16 11.00 -0.12
C ARG A 57 2.68 9.76 -0.84
N VAL A 58 3.35 9.97 -1.97
CA VAL A 58 4.03 8.91 -2.72
C VAL A 58 5.52 9.17 -2.64
N VAL A 59 6.24 8.17 -2.13
CA VAL A 59 7.69 8.24 -1.95
C VAL A 59 8.31 7.08 -2.72
N ARG A 60 9.25 7.39 -3.60
CA ARG A 60 10.11 6.42 -4.26
C ARG A 60 11.54 6.64 -3.83
N PHE A 61 12.20 5.59 -3.40
CA PHE A 61 13.55 5.67 -2.86
C PHE A 61 14.38 4.44 -3.22
N ALA A 62 15.70 4.61 -3.29
CA ALA A 62 16.62 3.51 -3.55
C ALA A 62 16.77 2.58 -2.34
N ILE A 63 16.71 1.27 -2.58
CA ILE A 63 17.06 0.20 -1.63
C ILE A 63 18.48 -0.30 -1.89
N SER A 64 18.89 -0.38 -3.16
CA SER A 64 20.26 -0.69 -3.58
C SER A 64 20.60 0.10 -4.85
N GLU A 65 21.83 -0.03 -5.37
CA GLU A 65 22.31 0.73 -6.54
C GLU A 65 21.36 0.66 -7.75
N ASP A 66 20.75 -0.51 -8.00
CA ASP A 66 19.85 -0.74 -9.13
C ASP A 66 18.40 -1.07 -8.72
N SER A 67 18.05 -0.95 -7.44
CA SER A 67 16.70 -1.29 -6.96
C SER A 67 16.04 -0.15 -6.17
N TYR A 68 14.76 0.05 -6.46
CA TYR A 68 13.94 1.12 -5.90
C TYR A 68 12.63 0.54 -5.39
N GLU A 69 12.11 1.18 -4.36
CA GLU A 69 10.80 0.88 -3.80
C GLU A 69 9.92 2.11 -3.88
N SER A 70 8.63 1.91 -4.11
CA SER A 70 7.64 2.98 -4.16
C SER A 70 6.54 2.69 -3.15
N ILE A 71 6.36 3.60 -2.19
CA ILE A 71 5.34 3.46 -1.16
C ILE A 71 4.33 4.59 -1.22
N ILE A 72 3.13 4.30 -0.73
CA ILE A 72 2.09 5.28 -0.45
C ILE A 72 1.94 5.38 1.06
N THR A 73 1.97 6.60 1.59
CA THR A 73 1.89 6.85 3.03
C THR A 73 1.06 8.08 3.34
N ASN A 74 0.48 8.11 4.54
CA ASN A 74 -0.14 9.29 5.13
C ASN A 74 0.75 9.93 6.22
N LEU A 75 1.99 9.46 6.37
CA LEU A 75 2.93 10.00 7.35
C LEU A 75 3.43 11.39 6.94
N PRO A 76 3.45 12.35 7.88
CA PRO A 76 3.86 13.72 7.61
C PRO A 76 5.34 13.79 7.22
N LYS A 77 5.67 14.68 6.29
CA LYS A 77 7.04 14.84 5.78
C LYS A 77 8.00 15.41 6.82
N GLU A 78 7.49 16.21 7.75
CA GLU A 78 8.24 16.84 8.83
C GLU A 78 8.83 15.81 9.79
N ASP A 79 8.02 14.86 10.24
CA ASP A 79 8.45 13.82 11.19
C ASP A 79 9.04 12.59 10.48
N PHE A 80 8.60 12.33 9.24
CA PHE A 80 9.01 11.17 8.46
C PHE A 80 9.61 11.59 7.10
N PRO A 81 10.83 12.14 7.08
CA PRO A 81 11.58 12.30 5.85
C PRO A 81 11.89 10.92 5.22
N VAL A 82 12.39 10.93 3.98
CA VAL A 82 12.67 9.70 3.22
C VAL A 82 13.58 8.74 3.99
N GLU A 83 14.55 9.26 4.74
CA GLU A 83 15.48 8.49 5.58
C GLU A 83 14.76 7.73 6.70
N GLU A 84 13.77 8.35 7.35
CA GLU A 84 12.96 7.68 8.38
C GLU A 84 12.01 6.65 7.76
N ILE A 85 11.44 6.97 6.60
CA ILE A 85 10.64 6.01 5.82
C ILE A 85 11.46 4.76 5.47
N LYS A 86 12.72 4.92 5.04
CA LYS A 86 13.64 3.80 4.77
C LYS A 86 13.84 2.93 6.01
N LYS A 87 13.99 3.53 7.19
CA LYS A 87 14.12 2.79 8.46
C LYS A 87 12.86 2.00 8.78
N VAL A 88 11.67 2.62 8.69
CA VAL A 88 10.40 1.93 8.92
C VAL A 88 10.20 0.78 7.93
N TYR A 89 10.57 0.97 6.66
CA TYR A 89 10.53 -0.07 5.64
C TYR A 89 11.47 -1.24 5.98
N ALA A 90 12.71 -0.96 6.41
CA ALA A 90 13.65 -1.98 6.86
C ALA A 90 13.13 -2.78 8.07
N MET A 91 12.47 -2.12 9.03
CA MET A 91 11.86 -2.80 10.18
C MET A 91 10.74 -3.78 9.75
N ARG A 92 9.93 -3.40 8.76
CA ARG A 92 8.91 -4.29 8.18
C ARG A 92 9.54 -5.54 7.55
N TRP A 93 10.65 -5.38 6.84
CA TRP A 93 11.37 -6.51 6.25
C TRP A 93 11.88 -7.51 7.29
N GLY A 94 12.27 -7.00 8.47
CA GLY A 94 12.64 -7.83 9.62
C GLY A 94 11.52 -8.79 10.02
N ILE A 95 10.27 -8.30 10.09
CA ILE A 95 9.09 -9.12 10.42
C ILE A 95 8.90 -10.24 9.39
N GLU A 96 8.96 -9.91 8.10
CA GLU A 96 8.80 -10.90 7.02
C GLU A 96 9.90 -11.98 7.06
N THR A 97 11.14 -11.57 7.36
CA THR A 97 12.27 -12.48 7.51
C THR A 97 12.08 -13.41 8.71
N SER A 98 11.66 -12.89 9.86
CA SER A 98 11.38 -13.71 11.05
C SER A 98 10.25 -14.71 10.83
N PHE A 99 9.16 -14.31 10.15
CA PHE A 99 8.09 -15.26 9.79
C PHE A 99 8.55 -16.34 8.81
N ARG A 100 9.45 -15.99 7.88
CA ARG A 100 10.04 -16.96 6.96
C ARG A 100 10.90 -17.97 7.74
N GLU A 101 11.78 -17.51 8.62
CA GLU A 101 12.60 -18.39 9.48
C GLU A 101 11.74 -19.31 10.34
N LEU A 102 10.68 -18.77 10.96
CA LEU A 102 9.73 -19.56 11.74
C LEU A 102 9.07 -20.66 10.90
N LYS A 103 8.63 -20.35 9.67
CA LYS A 103 8.05 -21.35 8.76
C LYS A 103 9.06 -22.43 8.38
N TYR A 104 10.32 -22.08 8.15
CA TYR A 104 11.37 -23.07 7.88
C TYR A 104 11.64 -23.95 9.11
N ALA A 105 11.75 -23.36 10.30
CA ALA A 105 11.95 -24.10 11.55
C ALA A 105 10.80 -25.08 11.82
N ILE A 106 9.55 -24.61 11.72
CA ILE A 106 8.35 -25.46 11.85
C ILE A 106 8.35 -26.54 10.76
N GLY A 107 8.61 -26.17 9.50
CA GLY A 107 8.67 -27.11 8.38
C GLY A 107 9.66 -28.25 8.63
N LEU A 108 10.88 -27.93 9.10
CA LEU A 108 11.91 -28.92 9.45
C LEU A 108 11.50 -29.80 10.64
N CYS A 109 10.81 -29.26 11.65
CA CYS A 109 10.25 -30.04 12.75
C CYS A 109 9.11 -30.97 12.27
N CYS A 110 8.28 -30.53 11.34
CA CYS A 110 7.14 -31.29 10.80
C CYS A 110 7.54 -32.43 9.85
N PHE A 111 8.79 -32.47 9.34
CA PHE A 111 9.26 -33.56 8.47
C PHE A 111 9.49 -34.91 9.19
N HIS A 112 9.43 -34.95 10.52
CA HIS A 112 9.67 -36.17 11.29
C HIS A 112 8.39 -36.97 11.62
N SER A 113 7.19 -36.49 11.25
CA SER A 113 5.94 -37.22 11.48
C SER A 113 5.28 -37.65 10.19
N LYS A 114 5.09 -38.95 10.00
CA LYS A 114 4.34 -39.54 8.87
C LYS A 114 2.82 -39.47 9.05
N LYS A 115 2.32 -38.92 10.17
CA LYS A 115 0.89 -38.81 10.46
C LYS A 115 0.39 -37.37 10.30
N VAL A 116 -0.61 -37.20 9.42
CA VAL A 116 -1.26 -35.92 9.05
C VAL A 116 -1.76 -35.13 10.27
N GLU A 117 -2.12 -35.84 11.34
CA GLU A 117 -2.65 -35.31 12.60
C GLU A 117 -1.70 -34.31 13.29
N TYR A 118 -0.38 -34.43 13.04
CA TYR A 118 0.65 -33.58 13.64
C TYR A 118 1.16 -32.48 12.68
N ILE A 119 0.63 -32.41 11.45
CA ILE A 119 1.05 -31.45 10.42
C ILE A 119 0.10 -30.25 10.35
N VAL A 120 -1.14 -30.37 10.86
CA VAL A 120 -2.15 -29.31 10.76
C VAL A 120 -2.79 -29.05 12.12
N ASN A 121 -2.29 -28.05 12.86
CA ASN A 121 -3.07 -27.36 13.90
C ASN A 121 -2.45 -25.98 14.20
N LEU A 122 -2.65 -25.05 13.27
CA LEU A 122 -2.43 -23.61 13.50
C LEU A 122 -3.40 -22.80 12.62
N GLY A 123 -4.67 -23.19 12.66
CA GLY A 123 -5.72 -22.63 11.82
C GLY A 123 -7.12 -23.04 12.25
N ARG A 124 -7.43 -22.88 13.54
CA ARG A 124 -8.80 -22.71 14.04
C ARG A 124 -8.78 -21.83 15.27
#